data_AF-A0A256W6W3-F1
#
_entry.id   AF-A0A256W6W3-F1
#
_cell.length_a   1.000
_cell.length_b   1.000
_cell.length_c   1.000
_cell.angle_alpha   90.00
_cell.angle_beta   90.00
_cell.angle_gamma   90.00
#
_symmetry.space_group_name_H-M   'P 1'
#
loop_
_entity.id
_entity.type
_entity.pdbx_description
1 polymer ?
#
loop_
_entity_poly.entity_id
_entity_poly.type
_entity_poly.pdbx_seq_one_letter_code
_entity_poly.pdbx_strand_id
1 'polypeptide(L)'
;TPFEIRVALYKEGVIYNTLSQWELFLNYFQNGNDEIMTKVFSLFLNIKYEEYVLVRDDGKFVLENVLNKHMIDEFKFLYITRILREMGGIGNSKEPTFGNNTALMYELKREKRRVGKGRNKSNTSLSSIISSIAWNTEVNIFTVWDLTIFRLYNGLKRKTKKDKYDSIMLGIYTGNVKSESINFEKESWFNK
;
A
#
# COMPACT_ATOMS: atom_id res chain seq x y z
N THR A 1 2.27 5.01 1.04
CA THR A 1 2.44 6.32 0.39
C THR A 1 3.51 7.13 1.13
N PRO A 2 4.12 8.18 0.54
CA PRO A 2 5.07 9.04 1.25
C PRO A 2 4.56 9.53 2.61
N PHE A 3 3.27 9.83 2.71
CA PHE A 3 2.63 10.17 3.97
C PHE A 3 2.75 9.07 5.05
N GLU A 4 2.73 7.79 4.71
CA GLU A 4 2.84 6.70 5.70
C GLU A 4 4.24 6.59 6.29
N ILE A 5 5.28 6.88 5.49
CA ILE A 5 6.69 6.83 5.89
C ILE A 5 7.25 8.19 6.31
N ARG A 6 6.39 9.21 6.45
CA ARG A 6 6.75 10.61 6.76
C ARG A 6 7.69 10.80 7.95
N VAL A 7 7.58 9.95 8.98
CA VAL A 7 8.45 10.01 10.16
C VAL A 7 9.87 9.54 9.85
N ALA A 8 10.03 8.56 8.96
CA ALA A 8 11.33 8.09 8.49
C ALA A 8 11.97 9.14 7.57
N LEU A 9 11.21 9.64 6.59
CA LEU A 9 11.63 10.73 5.70
C LEU A 9 12.13 11.95 6.47
N TYR A 10 11.38 12.38 7.50
CA TYR A 10 11.78 13.51 8.33
C TYR A 10 13.08 13.25 9.12
N LYS A 11 13.35 12.01 9.54
CA LYS A 11 14.63 11.67 10.21
C LYS A 11 15.81 11.73 9.26
N GLU A 12 15.60 11.42 7.99
CA GLU A 12 16.58 11.53 6.91
C GLU A 12 16.73 12.98 6.41
N GLY A 13 16.00 13.94 6.99
CA GLY A 13 16.03 15.35 6.61
C GLY A 13 15.17 15.69 5.40
N VAL A 14 14.38 14.75 4.89
CA VAL A 14 13.51 14.95 3.72
C VAL A 14 12.15 15.47 4.14
N ILE A 15 11.81 16.69 3.71
CA ILE A 15 10.49 17.30 3.92
C ILE A 15 9.55 16.80 2.81
N TYR A 16 8.79 15.76 3.09
CA TYR A 16 7.90 15.12 2.11
C TYR A 16 6.73 16.00 1.62
N ASN A 17 6.42 17.12 2.31
CA ASN A 17 5.32 18.00 1.93
C ASN A 17 5.68 18.92 0.75
N THR A 18 6.96 19.19 0.55
CA THR A 18 7.45 20.14 -0.45
C THR A 18 7.83 19.46 -1.77
N LEU A 19 8.07 18.14 -1.73
CA LEU A 19 8.56 17.36 -2.85
C LEU A 19 7.41 16.64 -3.57
N SER A 20 7.47 16.60 -4.90
CA SER A 20 6.60 15.75 -5.72
C SER A 20 6.83 14.26 -5.40
N GLN A 21 5.84 13.41 -5.67
CA GLN A 21 5.99 11.95 -5.57
C GLN A 21 7.13 11.45 -6.47
N TRP A 22 7.37 12.12 -7.60
CA TRP A 22 8.49 11.85 -8.48
C TRP A 22 9.84 12.19 -7.84
N GLU A 23 9.98 13.37 -7.26
CA GLU A 23 11.22 13.81 -6.62
C GLU A 23 11.57 12.94 -5.41
N LEU A 24 10.57 12.53 -4.63
CA LEU A 24 10.74 11.57 -3.55
C LEU A 24 11.20 10.21 -4.07
N PHE A 25 10.62 9.74 -5.17
CA PHE A 25 11.06 8.50 -5.80
C PHE A 25 12.50 8.59 -6.31
N LEU A 26 12.90 9.70 -6.94
CA LEU A 26 14.28 9.92 -7.37
C LEU A 26 15.26 9.94 -6.18
N ASN A 27 14.87 10.56 -5.07
CA ASN A 27 15.67 10.55 -3.84
C ASN A 27 15.89 9.11 -3.33
N TYR A 28 14.83 8.30 -3.31
CA TYR A 28 14.95 6.86 -2.98
C TYR A 28 15.73 6.06 -4.01
N PHE A 29 15.66 6.43 -5.29
CA PHE A 29 16.45 5.79 -6.33
C PHE A 29 17.94 6.04 -6.13
N GLN A 30 18.33 7.22 -5.66
CA GLN A 30 19.74 7.56 -5.44
C GLN A 30 20.28 7.12 -4.07
N ASN A 31 19.46 7.19 -3.03
CA ASN A 31 19.88 6.96 -1.64
C ASN A 31 19.37 5.64 -1.05
N GLY A 32 18.56 4.89 -1.80
CA GLY A 32 17.94 3.66 -1.36
C GLY A 32 18.91 2.49 -1.26
N ASN A 33 18.45 1.40 -0.65
CA ASN A 33 19.19 0.14 -0.68
C ASN A 33 19.01 -0.53 -2.04
N ASP A 34 20.11 -0.70 -2.77
CA ASP A 34 20.14 -1.31 -4.11
C ASP A 34 19.45 -2.69 -4.15
N GLU A 35 19.58 -3.50 -3.09
CA GLU A 35 18.93 -4.82 -3.03
C GLU A 35 17.40 -4.72 -3.08
N ILE A 36 16.84 -3.73 -2.37
CA ILE A 36 15.39 -3.50 -2.34
C ILE A 36 14.93 -2.97 -3.70
N MET A 37 15.69 -2.04 -4.29
CA MET A 37 15.36 -1.46 -5.59
C MET A 37 15.40 -2.49 -6.71
N THR A 38 16.40 -3.37 -6.73
CA THR A 38 16.48 -4.49 -7.67
C THR A 38 15.29 -5.44 -7.52
N LYS A 39 14.85 -5.75 -6.31
CA LYS A 39 13.64 -6.57 -6.08
C LYS A 39 12.37 -5.87 -6.55
N VAL A 40 12.22 -4.57 -6.31
CA VAL A 40 11.05 -3.81 -6.75
C VAL A 40 10.97 -3.74 -8.29
N PHE A 41 12.06 -3.39 -8.95
CA PHE A 41 12.11 -3.29 -10.41
C PHE A 41 11.90 -4.66 -11.08
N SER A 42 12.51 -5.73 -10.54
CA SER A 42 12.30 -7.08 -11.08
C SER A 42 10.87 -7.59 -10.85
N LEU A 43 10.32 -7.43 -9.64
CA LEU A 43 9.01 -7.99 -9.30
C LEU A 43 7.84 -7.24 -9.94
N PHE A 44 7.91 -5.92 -10.00
CA PHE A 44 6.78 -5.09 -10.48
C PHE A 44 6.90 -4.65 -11.92
N LEU A 45 8.13 -4.49 -12.43
CA LEU A 45 8.35 -4.00 -13.79
C LEU A 45 8.97 -5.06 -14.70
N ASN A 46 9.50 -6.15 -14.14
CA ASN A 46 10.29 -7.15 -14.86
C ASN A 46 11.50 -6.53 -15.59
N ILE A 47 12.13 -5.57 -14.92
CA ILE A 47 13.23 -4.77 -15.45
C ILE A 47 14.40 -4.82 -14.46
N LYS A 48 15.64 -4.72 -14.95
CA LYS A 48 16.82 -4.62 -14.08
C LYS A 48 17.06 -3.18 -13.66
N TYR A 49 17.15 -2.97 -12.35
CA TYR A 49 17.43 -1.66 -11.75
C TYR A 49 18.78 -1.09 -12.21
N GLU A 50 19.83 -1.92 -12.27
CA GLU A 50 21.20 -1.54 -12.66
C GLU A 50 21.30 -0.96 -14.09
N GLU A 51 20.31 -1.22 -14.93
CA GLU A 51 20.29 -0.72 -16.30
C GLU A 51 19.77 0.73 -16.38
N TYR A 52 19.27 1.31 -15.28
CA TYR A 52 18.71 2.65 -15.25
C TYR A 52 19.67 3.63 -14.60
N VAL A 53 19.86 4.77 -15.27
CA VAL A 53 20.66 5.88 -14.79
C VAL A 53 19.83 7.15 -14.79
N LEU A 54 20.16 8.05 -13.86
CA LEU A 54 19.49 9.33 -13.73
C LEU A 54 20.14 10.33 -14.70
N VAL A 55 19.38 10.74 -15.70
CA VAL A 55 19.82 11.66 -16.75
C VAL A 55 19.03 12.95 -16.65
N ARG A 56 19.66 14.05 -17.05
CA ARG A 56 19.01 15.35 -17.14
C ARG A 56 18.62 15.61 -18.59
N ASP A 57 17.32 15.64 -18.85
CA ASP A 57 16.74 15.92 -20.17
C ASP A 57 15.87 17.18 -20.08
N ASP A 58 16.15 18.19 -20.90
CA ASP A 58 15.48 19.50 -20.89
C ASP A 58 15.34 20.14 -19.49
N GLY A 59 16.37 19.99 -18.66
CA GLY A 59 16.41 20.55 -17.30
C GLY A 59 15.62 19.75 -16.24
N LYS A 60 14.90 18.70 -16.64
CA LYS A 60 14.19 17.76 -15.75
C LYS A 60 14.98 16.48 -15.57
N PHE A 61 14.81 15.83 -14.42
CA PHE A 61 15.43 14.55 -14.14
C PHE A 61 14.55 13.41 -14.64
N VAL A 62 15.14 12.49 -15.39
CA VAL A 62 14.49 11.36 -16.05
C VAL A 62 15.33 10.10 -15.78
N LEU A 63 14.71 8.94 -15.63
CA LEU A 63 15.44 7.67 -15.58
C LEU A 63 15.56 7.11 -16.99
N GLU A 64 16.77 6.91 -17.48
CA GLU A 64 17.05 6.35 -18.79
C GLU A 64 17.69 4.96 -18.66
N ASN A 65 17.19 4.00 -19.45
CA ASN A 65 17.82 2.70 -19.59
C ASN A 65 19.03 2.78 -20.54
N VAL A 66 20.19 2.37 -20.05
CA VAL A 66 21.49 2.44 -20.77
C VAL A 66 21.49 1.59 -22.06
N LEU A 67 20.77 0.47 -22.08
CA LEU A 67 20.78 -0.48 -23.20
C LEU A 67 19.77 -0.10 -24.28
N ASN A 68 18.55 0.23 -23.88
CA ASN A 68 17.40 0.34 -24.78
C ASN A 68 16.92 1.78 -25.00
N LYS A 69 17.56 2.77 -24.34
CA LYS A 69 17.16 4.19 -24.33
C LYS A 69 15.69 4.43 -23.92
N HIS A 70 15.11 3.48 -23.19
CA HIS A 70 13.78 3.64 -22.63
C HIS A 70 13.85 4.67 -21.49
N MET A 71 13.01 5.69 -21.56
CA MET A 71 12.97 6.77 -20.58
C MET A 71 11.70 6.70 -19.73
N ILE A 72 11.85 6.78 -18.41
CA ILE A 72 10.77 6.93 -17.44
C ILE A 72 10.80 8.38 -16.94
N ASP A 73 9.82 9.14 -17.40
CA ASP A 73 9.53 10.51 -16.95
C ASP A 73 8.50 10.49 -15.80
N GLU A 74 8.25 11.67 -15.22
CA GLU A 74 7.25 11.83 -14.15
C GLU A 74 5.86 11.34 -14.57
N PHE A 75 5.47 11.53 -15.83
CA PHE A 75 4.16 11.11 -16.32
C PHE A 75 4.03 9.59 -16.38
N LYS A 76 5.00 8.89 -16.98
CA LYS A 76 5.04 7.41 -17.02
C LYS A 76 5.12 6.84 -15.62
N PHE A 77 5.89 7.47 -14.72
CA PHE A 77 5.94 7.07 -13.32
C PHE A 77 4.56 7.18 -12.63
N LEU A 78 3.86 8.30 -12.80
CA LEU A 78 2.51 8.47 -12.25
C LEU A 78 1.52 7.46 -12.83
N TYR A 79 1.66 7.11 -14.11
CA TYR A 79 0.84 6.10 -14.75
C TYR A 79 1.10 4.69 -14.20
N ILE A 80 2.37 4.30 -14.07
CA ILE A 80 2.80 3.02 -13.49
C ILE A 80 2.32 2.89 -12.05
N THR A 81 2.54 3.92 -11.23
CA THR A 81 2.12 3.91 -9.82
C THR A 81 0.60 3.80 -9.67
N ARG A 82 -0.17 4.41 -10.57
CA ARG A 82 -1.64 4.25 -10.59
C ARG A 82 -2.03 2.80 -10.86
N ILE A 83 -1.44 2.16 -11.88
CA ILE A 83 -1.71 0.75 -12.19
C ILE A 83 -1.37 -0.16 -11.01
N LEU A 84 -0.19 0.03 -10.40
CA LEU A 84 0.25 -0.76 -9.26
C LEU A 84 -0.70 -0.59 -8.05
N ARG A 85 -1.18 0.63 -7.81
CA ARG A 85 -2.17 0.91 -6.76
C ARG A 85 -3.50 0.20 -7.02
N GLU A 86 -3.99 0.23 -8.26
CA GLU A 86 -5.22 -0.47 -8.66
C GLU A 86 -5.08 -1.98 -8.49
N MET A 87 -3.95 -2.57 -8.92
CA MET A 87 -3.65 -3.98 -8.74
C MET A 87 -3.56 -4.39 -7.26
N GLY A 88 -2.93 -3.54 -6.44
CA GLY A 88 -2.79 -3.76 -4.99
C GLY A 88 -4.04 -3.44 -4.18
N GLY A 89 -5.10 -2.90 -4.79
CA GLY A 89 -6.28 -2.42 -4.09
C GLY A 89 -5.99 -1.25 -3.13
N ILE A 90 -4.90 -0.52 -3.35
CA ILE A 90 -4.50 0.63 -2.55
C ILE A 90 -5.21 1.86 -3.10
N GLY A 91 -6.14 2.44 -2.33
CA GLY A 91 -6.84 3.65 -2.73
C GLY A 91 -5.91 4.87 -2.83
N ASN A 92 -6.27 5.83 -3.67
CA ASN A 92 -5.63 7.14 -3.66
C ASN A 92 -6.02 7.88 -2.37
N SER A 93 -5.15 7.84 -1.37
CA SER A 93 -5.33 8.67 -0.18
C SER A 93 -5.00 10.12 -0.53
N LYS A 94 -5.93 11.04 -0.22
CA LYS A 94 -5.61 12.47 -0.22
C LYS A 94 -4.64 12.71 0.92
N GLU A 95 -3.40 13.03 0.59
CA GLU A 95 -2.42 13.41 1.60
C GLU A 95 -2.79 14.81 2.13
N PRO A 96 -2.86 15.01 3.46
CA PRO A 96 -3.18 16.31 4.02
C PRO A 96 -2.05 17.31 3.75
N THR A 97 -2.40 18.47 3.21
CA THR A 97 -1.49 19.60 3.07
C THR A 97 -1.47 20.42 4.37
N PHE A 98 -0.28 20.76 4.87
CA PHE A 98 -0.13 21.53 6.10
C PHE A 98 0.26 22.98 5.79
N GLY A 99 -0.61 23.94 6.14
CA GLY A 99 -0.35 25.37 5.88
C GLY A 99 0.67 26.02 6.80
N ASN A 100 1.11 25.36 7.88
CA ASN A 100 2.12 25.89 8.81
C ASN A 100 3.06 24.77 9.31
N ASN A 101 4.33 25.11 9.53
CA ASN A 101 5.35 24.22 10.08
C ASN A 101 4.97 23.69 11.48
N THR A 102 4.26 24.49 12.29
CA THR A 102 3.77 24.05 13.61
C THR A 102 2.78 22.88 13.50
N ALA A 103 1.88 22.92 12.53
CA ALA A 103 0.91 21.86 12.26
C ALA A 103 1.60 20.59 11.74
N LEU A 104 2.61 20.74 10.87
CA LEU A 104 3.44 19.62 10.39
C LEU A 104 4.17 18.93 11.55
N MET A 105 4.81 19.71 12.44
CA MET A 105 5.53 19.18 13.60
C MET A 105 4.60 18.48 14.59
N TYR A 106 3.41 19.03 14.82
CA TYR A 106 2.39 18.39 15.67
C TYR A 106 1.98 17.02 15.10
N GLU A 107 1.71 16.94 13.80
CA GLU A 107 1.32 15.70 13.15
C GLU A 107 2.46 14.66 13.13
N LEU A 108 3.71 15.09 12.89
CA LEU A 108 4.88 14.21 12.98
C LEU A 108 5.05 13.65 14.40
N LYS A 109 4.84 14.46 15.44
CA LYS A 109 4.90 14.02 16.84
C LYS A 109 3.77 13.05 17.17
N ARG A 110 2.56 13.32 16.67
CA ARG A 110 1.40 12.43 16.79
C ARG A 110 1.65 11.08 16.11
N GLU A 111 2.20 11.09 14.89
CA GLU A 111 2.52 9.85 14.19
C GLU A 111 3.68 9.09 14.85
N LYS A 112 4.73 9.78 15.32
CA LYS A 112 5.81 9.14 16.08
C LYS A 112 5.28 8.42 17.32
N ARG A 113 4.31 9.02 18.02
CA ARG A 113 3.59 8.38 19.15
C ARG A 113 2.73 7.21 18.67
N ARG A 114 2.06 7.32 17.53
CA ARG A 114 1.25 6.24 16.94
C ARG A 114 2.11 5.06 16.50
N VAL A 115 3.23 5.28 15.83
CA VAL A 115 4.19 4.23 15.42
C VAL A 115 4.80 3.58 16.66
N GLY A 116 5.16 4.38 17.68
CA GLY A 116 5.61 3.86 18.98
C GLY A 116 4.59 2.97 19.68
N LYS A 117 3.30 3.33 19.64
CA LYS A 117 2.18 2.51 20.15
C LYS A 117 1.82 1.34 19.22
N GLY A 118 2.08 1.48 17.92
CA GLY A 118 1.76 0.51 16.87
C GLY A 118 2.63 -0.74 16.87
N ARG A 119 3.76 -0.73 17.59
CA ARG A 119 4.53 -1.96 17.90
C ARG A 119 3.70 -3.01 18.67
N ASN A 120 2.57 -2.60 19.28
CA ASN A 120 1.63 -3.49 19.94
C ASN A 120 0.39 -3.84 19.09
N LYS A 121 0.34 -3.49 17.79
CA LYS A 121 -0.73 -3.97 16.90
C LYS A 121 -0.51 -5.46 16.59
N SER A 122 -1.60 -6.23 16.65
CA SER A 122 -1.62 -7.66 16.40
C SER A 122 -0.78 -8.04 15.19
N ASN A 123 0.28 -8.83 15.41
CA ASN A 123 1.13 -9.42 14.38
C ASN A 123 0.30 -10.38 13.52
N THR A 124 -0.50 -9.83 12.60
CA THR A 124 -1.13 -10.63 11.55
C THR A 124 -0.05 -10.93 10.53
N SER A 125 0.74 -11.95 10.81
CA SER A 125 1.76 -12.46 9.90
C SER A 125 1.09 -13.13 8.70
N LEU A 126 1.84 -13.25 7.61
CA LEU A 126 1.41 -14.05 6.45
C LEU A 126 1.07 -15.48 6.87
N SER A 127 1.82 -16.06 7.83
CA SER A 127 1.50 -17.38 8.40
C SER A 127 0.13 -17.41 9.08
N SER A 128 -0.26 -16.37 9.82
CA SER A 128 -1.59 -16.26 10.42
C SER A 128 -2.69 -16.16 9.36
N ILE A 129 -2.43 -15.45 8.25
CA ILE A 129 -3.37 -15.36 7.12
C ILE A 129 -3.54 -16.72 6.44
N ILE A 130 -2.43 -17.39 6.15
CA ILE A 130 -2.41 -18.72 5.52
C ILE A 130 -3.17 -19.71 6.38
N SER A 131 -2.87 -19.79 7.68
CA SER A 131 -3.59 -20.66 8.61
C SER A 131 -5.08 -20.31 8.65
N SER A 132 -5.44 -19.03 8.73
CA SER A 132 -6.84 -18.61 8.78
C SER A 132 -7.62 -19.05 7.54
N ILE A 133 -7.03 -18.95 6.34
CA ILE A 133 -7.67 -19.41 5.11
C ILE A 133 -7.71 -20.93 5.06
N ALA A 134 -6.62 -21.60 5.41
CA ALA A 134 -6.51 -23.05 5.36
C ALA A 134 -7.54 -23.77 6.26
N TRP A 135 -7.88 -23.16 7.40
CA TRP A 135 -8.82 -23.74 8.36
C TRP A 135 -10.27 -23.28 8.19
N ASN A 136 -10.51 -22.12 7.58
CA ASN A 136 -11.87 -21.56 7.43
C ASN A 136 -12.46 -21.67 6.01
N THR A 137 -11.72 -22.26 5.07
CA THR A 137 -12.16 -22.45 3.68
C THR A 137 -11.88 -23.88 3.22
N GLU A 138 -12.31 -24.20 2.01
CA GLU A 138 -12.08 -25.50 1.38
C GLU A 138 -10.63 -25.67 0.87
N VAL A 139 -9.81 -24.62 0.95
CA VAL A 139 -8.40 -24.66 0.56
C VAL A 139 -7.60 -25.26 1.71
N ASN A 140 -6.89 -26.36 1.48
CA ASN A 140 -6.04 -26.98 2.51
C ASN A 140 -4.69 -26.25 2.62
N ILE A 141 -4.00 -26.41 3.75
CA ILE A 141 -2.66 -25.86 4.03
C ILE A 141 -1.62 -26.28 2.96
N PHE A 142 -1.82 -27.43 2.32
CA PHE A 142 -0.95 -27.92 1.25
C PHE A 142 -1.20 -27.21 -0.08
N THR A 143 -2.45 -26.86 -0.38
CA THR A 143 -2.88 -26.24 -1.65
C THR A 143 -2.92 -24.71 -1.60
N VAL A 144 -2.80 -24.12 -0.40
CA VAL A 144 -2.84 -22.65 -0.22
C VAL A 144 -1.69 -21.94 -0.91
N TRP A 145 -0.56 -22.64 -1.11
CA TRP A 145 0.62 -22.12 -1.80
C TRP A 145 0.42 -21.98 -3.31
N ASP A 146 -0.56 -22.67 -3.89
CA ASP A 146 -0.92 -22.55 -5.31
C ASP A 146 -1.75 -21.29 -5.60
N LEU A 147 -2.20 -20.59 -4.56
CA LEU A 147 -2.93 -19.33 -4.71
C LEU A 147 -1.98 -18.17 -4.97
N THR A 148 -2.31 -17.34 -5.95
CA THR A 148 -1.65 -16.04 -6.10
C THR A 148 -1.97 -15.16 -4.89
N ILE A 149 -1.05 -14.26 -4.54
CA ILE A 149 -1.23 -13.28 -3.45
C ILE A 149 -2.57 -12.56 -3.59
N PHE A 150 -2.93 -12.17 -4.82
CA PHE A 150 -4.22 -11.54 -5.09
C PHE A 150 -5.41 -12.43 -4.72
N ARG A 151 -5.41 -13.70 -5.13
CA ARG A 151 -6.49 -14.65 -4.83
C ARG A 151 -6.61 -14.89 -3.33
N LEU A 152 -5.48 -15.04 -2.64
CA LEU A 152 -5.39 -15.20 -1.20
C LEU A 152 -6.04 -14.02 -0.45
N TYR A 153 -5.61 -12.80 -0.74
CA TYR A 153 -6.15 -11.59 -0.08
C TYR A 153 -7.61 -11.31 -0.45
N ASN A 154 -8.00 -11.52 -1.70
CA ASN A 154 -9.38 -11.32 -2.14
C ASN A 154 -10.33 -12.33 -1.50
N GLY A 155 -9.90 -13.60 -1.40
CA GLY A 155 -10.63 -14.64 -0.68
C GLY A 155 -10.83 -14.29 0.79
N LEU A 156 -9.75 -13.91 1.48
CA LEU A 156 -9.82 -13.47 2.88
C LEU A 156 -10.78 -12.28 3.07
N LYS A 157 -10.64 -11.23 2.24
CA LYS A 157 -11.48 -10.03 2.32
C LYS A 157 -12.97 -10.37 2.16
N ARG A 158 -13.32 -11.22 1.18
CA ARG A 158 -14.70 -11.65 0.93
C ARG A 158 -15.24 -12.50 2.08
N LYS A 159 -14.43 -13.41 2.62
CA LYS A 159 -14.78 -14.25 3.77
C LYS A 159 -15.07 -13.40 5.01
N THR A 160 -14.19 -12.45 5.33
CA THR A 160 -14.41 -11.51 6.45
C THR A 160 -15.67 -10.66 6.26
N LYS A 161 -15.94 -10.16 5.05
CA LYS A 161 -17.20 -9.44 4.77
C LYS A 161 -18.42 -10.35 4.98
N LYS A 162 -18.37 -11.60 4.52
CA LYS A 162 -19.45 -12.58 4.71
C LYS A 162 -19.68 -12.87 6.20
N ASP A 163 -18.63 -13.21 6.95
CA ASP A 163 -18.77 -13.54 8.37
C ASP A 163 -19.32 -12.35 9.19
N LYS A 164 -18.92 -11.13 8.83
CA LYS A 164 -19.48 -9.90 9.40
C LYS A 164 -20.96 -9.74 9.05
N TYR A 165 -21.32 -9.96 7.78
CA TYR A 165 -22.71 -9.89 7.32
C TYR A 165 -23.59 -10.92 8.04
N ASP A 166 -23.13 -12.17 8.16
CA ASP A 166 -23.84 -13.25 8.86
C ASP A 166 -24.05 -12.89 10.34
N SER A 167 -23.03 -12.31 10.99
CA SER A 167 -23.12 -11.83 12.37
C SER A 167 -24.11 -10.67 12.53
N ILE A 168 -24.15 -9.75 11.55
CA ILE A 168 -25.12 -8.65 11.51
C ILE A 168 -26.54 -9.19 11.34
N MET A 169 -26.75 -10.14 10.42
CA MET A 169 -28.05 -10.78 10.20
C MET A 169 -28.54 -11.48 11.47
N LEU A 170 -27.65 -12.21 12.16
CA LEU A 170 -27.97 -12.81 13.45
C LEU A 170 -28.32 -11.76 14.51
N GLY A 171 -27.58 -10.64 14.53
CA GLY A 171 -27.86 -9.51 15.43
C GLY A 171 -29.23 -8.87 15.17
N ILE A 172 -29.63 -8.74 13.90
CA ILE A 172 -30.96 -8.26 13.51
C ILE A 172 -32.03 -9.28 13.92
N TYR A 173 -31.80 -10.57 13.59
CA TYR A 173 -32.73 -11.65 13.91
C TYR A 173 -32.99 -11.77 15.42
N THR A 174 -31.95 -11.62 16.23
CA THR A 174 -32.06 -11.67 17.70
C THR A 174 -32.57 -10.36 18.33
N GLY A 175 -32.85 -9.33 17.52
CA GLY A 175 -33.35 -8.03 17.99
C GLY A 175 -32.31 -7.12 18.66
N ASN A 176 -31.04 -7.52 18.66
CA ASN A 176 -29.95 -6.74 19.27
C ASN A 176 -29.45 -5.61 18.38
N VAL A 177 -29.75 -5.65 17.08
CA VAL A 177 -29.31 -4.67 16.08
C VAL A 177 -30.49 -4.17 15.25
N LYS A 178 -30.62 -2.85 15.09
CA LYS A 178 -31.66 -2.23 14.25
C LYS A 178 -31.26 -2.25 12.78
N SER A 179 -32.07 -2.87 11.93
CA SER A 179 -31.83 -2.97 10.47
C SER A 179 -31.73 -1.60 9.78
N GLU A 180 -32.50 -0.61 10.24
CA GLU A 180 -32.53 0.77 9.72
C GLU A 180 -31.17 1.48 9.79
N SER A 181 -30.31 1.07 10.72
CA SER A 181 -28.98 1.66 10.90
C SER A 181 -27.91 1.10 9.95
N ILE A 182 -28.25 0.08 9.15
CA ILE A 182 -27.29 -0.67 8.34
C ILE A 182 -27.53 -0.41 6.85
N ASN A 183 -26.46 -0.08 6.14
CA ASN A 183 -26.46 -0.01 4.68
C ASN A 183 -26.05 -1.37 4.10
N PHE A 184 -27.03 -2.19 3.72
CA PHE A 184 -26.79 -3.54 3.20
C PHE A 184 -26.04 -3.57 1.87
N GLU A 185 -26.17 -2.54 1.04
CA GLU A 185 -25.41 -2.45 -0.21
C GLU A 185 -23.90 -2.31 0.06
N LYS A 186 -23.51 -1.51 1.06
CA LYS A 186 -22.11 -1.35 1.46
C LYS A 186 -21.56 -2.58 2.17
N GLU A 187 -22.40 -3.28 2.92
CA GLU A 187 -22.03 -4.47 3.70
C GLU A 187 -22.10 -5.78 2.88
N SER A 188 -22.59 -5.73 1.65
CA SER A 188 -22.60 -6.89 0.74
C SER A 188 -21.18 -7.37 0.42
N TRP A 189 -20.98 -8.69 0.51
CA TRP A 189 -19.68 -9.32 0.25
C TRP A 189 -19.31 -9.41 -1.24
N PHE A 190 -20.27 -9.13 -2.14
CA PHE A 190 -20.03 -9.08 -3.59
C PHE A 190 -19.61 -7.68 -4.08
N ASN A 191 -19.86 -6.64 -3.29
CA ASN A 191 -19.51 -5.27 -3.64
C ASN A 191 -18.04 -4.96 -3.32
N LYS A 192 -17.43 -4.07 -4.12
CA LYS A 192 -15.99 -3.70 -4.08
C LYS A 192 -15.51 -3.30 -2.66
#